data_AF-A0A497JG76-F1
#
_entry.id   AF-A0A497JG76-F1
#
_cell.length_a   1.000
_cell.length_b   1.000
_cell.length_c   1.000
_cell.angle_alpha   90.00
_cell.angle_beta   90.00
_cell.angle_gamma   90.00
#
_symmetry.space_group_name_H-M   'P 1'
#
loop_
_entity.id
_entity.type
_entity.pdbx_description
1 polymer ?
#
loop_
_entity_poly.entity_id
_entity_poly.type
_entity_poly.pdbx_seq_one_letter_code
_entity_poly.pdbx_strand_id
1 'polypeptide(L)'
;MNDKIKVYGWIITVFLVVIFAIYILFTTPQQQSFHTLKEEVSSEAAPCEKLVGLEREECLSQLAWSLSPQSLDKALMVCSRILLEQKKKNCIFTIIKNKPNRMELCLRFLNKGECYAEFASSLEECKSLKSLFFKDLCLERVAKKLLAKNPDAKLCDDITSPMRKASCLTFAASKLASKDLNAAEQICLSLPLMYVENCMLQMVKENPKLENISSLCPKLNKENKIICEAIISHDPKICEKLNDSQMIDYCKSCVGA
;
A
#
# COMPACT_ATOMS: atom_id res chain seq x y z
N MET A 1 -54.94 38.44 2.39
CA MET A 1 -53.55 38.09 2.79
C MET A 1 -53.45 36.85 3.68
N ASN A 2 -54.56 36.18 4.03
CA ASN A 2 -54.59 35.16 5.09
C ASN A 2 -54.49 33.70 4.59
N ASP A 3 -54.86 33.42 3.34
CA ASP A 3 -54.94 32.03 2.85
C ASP A 3 -53.60 31.47 2.36
N LYS A 4 -52.73 32.31 1.78
CA LYS A 4 -51.38 31.90 1.39
C LYS A 4 -50.55 31.47 2.59
N ILE A 5 -50.64 32.21 3.71
CA ILE A 5 -49.92 31.89 4.95
C ILE A 5 -50.39 30.55 5.54
N LYS A 6 -51.70 30.25 5.48
CA LYS A 6 -52.23 28.96 5.93
C LYS A 6 -51.76 27.79 5.07
N VAL A 7 -51.69 27.96 3.75
CA VAL A 7 -51.19 26.92 2.83
C VAL A 7 -49.70 26.66 3.06
N TYR A 8 -48.88 27.71 3.19
CA TYR A 8 -47.45 27.56 3.51
C TYR A 8 -47.24 26.91 4.89
N GLY A 9 -48.04 27.28 5.89
CA GLY A 9 -48.02 26.65 7.21
C GLY A 9 -48.30 25.15 7.14
N TRP A 10 -49.35 24.73 6.42
CA TRP A 10 -49.67 23.32 6.23
C TRP A 10 -48.58 22.54 5.51
N ILE A 11 -47.98 23.11 4.46
CA ILE A 11 -46.87 22.46 3.74
C ILE A 11 -45.67 22.24 4.66
N ILE A 12 -45.30 23.23 5.47
CA ILE A 12 -44.20 23.11 6.44
C ILE A 12 -44.51 22.04 7.49
N THR A 13 -45.73 22.00 8.03
CA THR A 13 -46.12 20.99 9.03
C THR A 13 -46.06 19.59 8.45
N VAL A 14 -46.59 19.36 7.24
CA VAL A 14 -46.52 18.05 6.58
C VAL A 14 -45.06 17.67 6.30
N PHE A 15 -44.23 18.61 5.84
CA PHE A 15 -42.81 18.37 5.60
C PHE A 15 -42.06 17.97 6.88
N LEU A 16 -42.32 18.63 8.00
CA LEU A 16 -41.73 18.29 9.30
C LEU A 16 -42.20 16.91 9.82
N VAL A 17 -43.48 16.58 9.66
CA VAL A 17 -44.02 15.26 10.04
C VAL A 17 -43.38 14.15 9.21
N VAL A 18 -43.20 14.38 7.90
CA VAL A 18 -42.52 13.42 7.01
C VAL A 18 -41.05 13.26 7.40
N ILE A 19 -40.32 14.35 7.68
CA ILE A 19 -38.93 14.26 8.18
C ILE A 19 -38.87 13.49 9.50
N PHE A 20 -39.79 13.75 10.43
CA PHE A 20 -39.81 13.07 11.72
C PHE A 20 -40.14 11.58 11.59
N ALA A 21 -41.09 11.23 10.71
CA ALA A 21 -41.41 9.83 10.39
C ALA A 21 -40.23 9.11 9.74
N ILE A 22 -39.54 9.75 8.78
CA ILE A 22 -38.30 9.23 8.18
C ILE A 22 -37.22 9.07 9.26
N TYR A 23 -37.04 10.07 10.13
CA TYR A 23 -36.06 10.01 11.21
C TYR A 23 -36.31 8.79 12.10
N ILE A 24 -37.54 8.57 12.58
CA ILE A 24 -37.88 7.41 13.43
C ILE A 24 -37.68 6.10 12.67
N LEU A 25 -38.18 5.98 11.43
CA LEU A 25 -38.13 4.75 10.65
C LEU A 25 -36.71 4.33 10.25
N PHE A 26 -35.81 5.28 9.98
CA PHE A 26 -34.46 4.98 9.53
C PHE A 26 -33.42 4.96 10.67
N THR A 27 -33.56 5.77 11.73
CA THR A 27 -32.56 5.81 12.80
C THR A 27 -32.71 4.68 13.82
N THR A 28 -33.93 4.28 14.17
CA THR A 28 -34.14 3.30 15.25
C THR A 28 -33.64 1.88 14.92
N PRO A 29 -33.92 1.26 13.77
CA PRO A 29 -33.43 -0.08 13.47
C PRO A 29 -31.92 -0.12 13.19
N GLN A 30 -31.37 0.90 12.50
CA GLN A 30 -29.95 0.94 12.15
C GLN A 30 -29.06 1.18 13.37
N GLN A 31 -29.52 1.98 14.32
CA GLN A 31 -28.80 2.23 15.57
C GLN A 31 -28.82 1.01 16.50
N GLN A 32 -29.96 0.28 16.56
CA GLN A 32 -30.03 -0.98 17.31
C GLN A 32 -29.11 -2.05 16.73
N SER A 33 -29.08 -2.25 15.40
CA SER A 33 -28.19 -3.25 14.78
C SER A 33 -26.71 -2.96 15.03
N PHE A 34 -26.31 -1.68 15.04
CA PHE A 34 -24.93 -1.29 15.32
C PHE A 34 -24.55 -1.48 16.79
N HIS A 35 -25.49 -1.18 17.72
CA HIS A 35 -25.27 -1.42 19.15
C HIS A 35 -25.10 -2.91 19.46
N THR A 36 -25.95 -3.78 18.91
CA THR A 36 -25.83 -5.23 19.07
C THR A 36 -24.51 -5.74 18.52
N LEU A 37 -24.11 -5.30 17.32
CA LEU A 37 -22.84 -5.67 16.70
C LEU A 37 -21.63 -5.28 17.57
N LYS A 38 -21.65 -4.07 18.14
CA LYS A 38 -20.58 -3.58 19.01
C LYS A 38 -20.48 -4.38 20.32
N GLU A 39 -21.61 -4.80 20.87
CA GLU A 39 -21.66 -5.61 22.09
C GLU A 39 -21.13 -7.03 21.84
N GLU A 40 -21.54 -7.66 20.74
CA GLU A 40 -21.02 -8.98 20.32
C GLU A 40 -19.50 -8.95 20.13
N VAL A 41 -18.98 -7.96 19.39
CA VAL A 41 -17.53 -7.77 19.22
C VAL A 41 -16.82 -7.54 20.56
N SER A 42 -17.46 -6.86 21.51
CA SER A 42 -16.89 -6.67 22.85
C SER A 42 -16.76 -7.97 23.61
N SER A 43 -17.78 -8.83 23.54
CA SER A 43 -17.76 -10.15 24.16
C SER A 43 -16.69 -11.05 23.54
N GLU A 44 -16.66 -11.11 22.20
CA GLU A 44 -15.70 -11.94 21.45
C GLU A 44 -14.24 -11.48 21.63
N ALA A 45 -13.99 -10.16 21.72
CA ALA A 45 -12.65 -9.61 21.90
C ALA A 45 -12.16 -9.61 23.36
N ALA A 46 -13.05 -9.77 24.35
CA ALA A 46 -12.71 -9.69 25.77
C ALA A 46 -11.58 -10.64 26.21
N PRO A 47 -11.46 -11.90 25.72
CA PRO A 47 -10.34 -12.77 26.05
C PRO A 47 -9.00 -12.22 25.56
N CYS A 48 -8.96 -11.67 24.34
CA CYS A 48 -7.74 -11.06 23.80
C CYS A 48 -7.38 -9.77 24.54
N GLU A 49 -8.38 -8.97 24.96
CA GLU A 49 -8.15 -7.72 25.67
C GLU A 49 -7.54 -7.88 27.07
N LYS A 50 -7.63 -9.08 27.67
CA LYS A 50 -6.95 -9.42 28.94
C LYS A 50 -5.45 -9.66 28.78
N LEU A 51 -4.98 -9.95 27.57
CA LEU A 51 -3.56 -10.08 27.27
C LEU A 51 -2.89 -8.69 27.27
N VAL A 52 -1.56 -8.66 27.28
CA VAL A 52 -0.78 -7.41 27.26
C VAL A 52 0.22 -7.37 26.11
N GLY A 53 0.57 -6.16 25.69
CA GLY A 53 1.61 -5.94 24.68
C GLY A 53 1.33 -6.65 23.36
N LEU A 54 2.36 -7.24 22.76
CA LEU A 54 2.29 -7.82 21.41
C LEU A 54 1.35 -9.02 21.31
N GLU A 55 1.19 -9.80 22.38
CA GLU A 55 0.31 -10.98 22.43
C GLU A 55 -1.16 -10.58 22.29
N ARG A 56 -1.57 -9.48 22.94
CA ARG A 56 -2.90 -8.89 22.79
C ARG A 56 -3.19 -8.53 21.34
N GLU A 57 -2.28 -7.79 20.71
CA GLU A 57 -2.46 -7.31 19.34
C GLU A 57 -2.47 -8.46 18.31
N GLU A 58 -1.70 -9.53 18.57
CA GLU A 58 -1.70 -10.74 17.76
C GLU A 58 -3.01 -11.53 17.91
N CYS A 59 -3.49 -11.71 19.14
CA CYS A 59 -4.77 -12.35 19.43
C CYS A 59 -5.93 -11.63 18.73
N LEU A 60 -5.98 -10.30 18.82
CA LEU A 60 -6.99 -9.49 18.13
C LEU A 60 -6.90 -9.63 16.61
N SER A 61 -5.69 -9.68 16.05
CA SER A 61 -5.50 -9.90 14.61
C SER A 61 -6.02 -11.27 14.18
N GLN A 62 -5.68 -12.33 14.91
CA GLN A 62 -6.15 -13.69 14.63
C GLN A 62 -7.68 -13.84 14.79
N LEU A 63 -8.27 -13.19 15.80
CA LEU A 63 -9.71 -13.14 15.98
C LEU A 63 -10.40 -12.42 14.82
N ALA A 64 -9.88 -11.27 14.38
CA ALA A 64 -10.43 -10.57 13.22
C ALA A 64 -10.40 -11.45 11.96
N TRP A 65 -9.32 -12.21 11.76
CA TRP A 65 -9.20 -13.17 10.68
C TRP A 65 -10.22 -14.30 10.73
N SER A 66 -10.47 -14.88 11.91
CA SER A 66 -11.44 -15.98 12.06
C SER A 66 -12.89 -15.50 11.90
N LEU A 67 -13.17 -14.23 12.23
CA LEU A 67 -14.49 -13.61 12.06
C LEU A 67 -14.75 -13.12 10.62
N SER A 68 -13.71 -12.82 9.85
CA SER A 68 -13.83 -12.25 8.50
C SER A 68 -14.72 -13.04 7.53
N PRO A 69 -14.71 -14.38 7.51
CA PRO A 69 -15.64 -15.16 6.69
C PRO A 69 -17.10 -15.06 7.15
N GLN A 70 -17.34 -14.79 8.44
CA GLN A 70 -18.67 -14.77 9.05
C GLN A 70 -19.29 -13.38 8.97
N SER A 71 -18.52 -12.35 9.33
CA SER A 71 -18.93 -10.96 9.28
C SER A 71 -17.71 -10.07 9.08
N LEU A 72 -17.68 -9.41 7.92
CA LEU A 72 -16.65 -8.44 7.58
C LEU A 72 -16.63 -7.26 8.56
N ASP A 73 -17.82 -6.78 8.96
CA ASP A 73 -17.92 -5.65 9.88
C ASP A 73 -17.41 -6.03 11.28
N LYS A 74 -17.70 -7.25 11.78
CA LYS A 74 -17.12 -7.74 13.04
C LYS A 74 -15.59 -7.78 12.97
N ALA A 75 -15.04 -8.37 11.91
CA ALA A 75 -13.60 -8.47 11.73
C ALA A 75 -12.92 -7.08 11.72
N LEU A 76 -13.50 -6.12 11.00
CA LEU A 76 -12.96 -4.76 10.94
C LEU A 76 -13.09 -4.01 12.27
N MET A 77 -14.20 -4.21 13.00
CA MET A 77 -14.34 -3.68 14.35
C MET A 77 -13.31 -4.27 15.31
N VAL A 78 -13.03 -5.58 15.23
CA VAL A 78 -11.95 -6.19 16.02
C VAL A 78 -10.59 -5.60 15.64
N CYS A 79 -10.26 -5.48 14.36
CA CYS A 79 -9.02 -4.83 13.92
C CYS A 79 -8.91 -3.40 14.48
N SER A 80 -10.01 -2.64 14.56
CA SER A 80 -10.01 -1.27 15.07
C SER A 80 -9.64 -1.14 16.56
N ARG A 81 -9.74 -2.24 17.33
CA ARG A 81 -9.36 -2.31 18.76
C ARG A 81 -7.87 -2.52 19.01
N ILE A 82 -7.12 -2.86 17.97
CA ILE A 82 -5.65 -2.96 18.00
C ILE A 82 -5.09 -1.56 18.29
N LEU A 83 -4.23 -1.43 19.31
CA LEU A 83 -3.67 -0.14 19.73
C LEU A 83 -2.42 0.21 18.93
N LEU A 84 -1.64 -0.78 18.51
CA LEU A 84 -0.47 -0.54 17.68
C LEU A 84 -0.91 -0.18 16.26
N GLU A 85 -0.77 1.09 15.89
CA GLU A 85 -1.21 1.64 14.60
C GLU A 85 -0.73 0.83 13.39
N GLN A 86 0.52 0.36 13.40
CA GLN A 86 1.04 -0.47 12.31
C GLN A 86 0.34 -1.83 12.22
N LYS A 87 0.08 -2.50 13.35
CA LYS A 87 -0.66 -3.77 13.38
C LYS A 87 -2.12 -3.57 13.00
N LYS A 88 -2.75 -2.46 13.43
CA LYS A 88 -4.13 -2.11 13.09
C LYS A 88 -4.29 -1.97 11.58
N LYS A 89 -3.40 -1.22 10.94
CA LYS A 89 -3.37 -1.04 9.49
C LYS A 89 -3.18 -2.37 8.77
N ASN A 90 -2.21 -3.18 9.20
CA ASN A 90 -1.97 -4.48 8.61
C ASN A 90 -3.19 -5.40 8.73
N CYS A 91 -3.85 -5.44 9.90
CA CYS A 91 -5.09 -6.19 10.10
C CYS A 91 -6.18 -5.73 9.11
N ILE A 92 -6.50 -4.44 9.11
CA ILE A 92 -7.54 -3.86 8.23
C ILE A 92 -7.23 -4.14 6.76
N PHE A 93 -6.01 -3.81 6.29
CA PHE A 93 -5.62 -4.01 4.90
C PHE A 93 -5.72 -5.47 4.48
N THR A 94 -5.36 -6.41 5.36
CA THR A 94 -5.41 -7.81 4.98
C THR A 94 -6.83 -8.35 4.92
N ILE A 95 -7.72 -7.92 5.82
CA ILE A 95 -9.15 -8.25 5.78
C ILE A 95 -9.81 -7.74 4.48
N ILE A 96 -9.47 -6.53 4.03
CA ILE A 96 -10.15 -5.89 2.89
C ILE A 96 -9.46 -6.07 1.54
N LYS A 97 -8.22 -6.60 1.50
CA LYS A 97 -7.35 -6.63 0.30
C LYS A 97 -8.06 -7.06 -0.99
N ASN A 98 -8.87 -8.11 -0.89
CA ASN A 98 -9.56 -8.75 -2.02
C ASN A 98 -11.05 -8.38 -2.12
N LYS A 99 -11.52 -7.40 -1.35
CA LYS A 99 -12.92 -6.97 -1.39
C LYS A 99 -13.12 -5.94 -2.52
N PRO A 100 -14.23 -5.99 -3.27
CA PRO A 100 -14.49 -5.07 -4.37
C PRO A 100 -14.62 -3.61 -3.91
N ASN A 101 -15.14 -3.39 -2.70
CA ASN A 101 -15.32 -2.08 -2.07
C ASN A 101 -14.20 -1.72 -1.06
N ARG A 102 -13.00 -2.28 -1.22
CA ARG A 102 -11.88 -2.11 -0.27
C ARG A 102 -11.50 -0.66 0.03
N MET A 103 -11.61 0.24 -0.95
CA MET A 103 -11.32 1.67 -0.72
C MET A 103 -12.33 2.27 0.26
N GLU A 104 -13.62 2.04 0.03
CA GLU A 104 -14.70 2.49 0.91
C GLU A 104 -14.54 1.93 2.31
N LEU A 105 -14.28 0.62 2.42
CA LEU A 105 -14.04 -0.05 3.70
C LEU A 105 -12.84 0.54 4.43
N CYS A 106 -11.73 0.80 3.74
CA CYS A 106 -10.55 1.40 4.34
C CYS A 106 -10.86 2.78 4.94
N LEU A 107 -11.56 3.63 4.19
CA LEU A 107 -11.87 5.00 4.58
C LEU A 107 -12.79 5.10 5.81
N ARG A 108 -13.50 4.02 6.17
CA ARG A 108 -14.29 3.95 7.41
C ARG A 108 -13.42 3.87 8.67
N PHE A 109 -12.20 3.37 8.57
CA PHE A 109 -11.35 3.07 9.73
C PHE A 109 -9.99 3.76 9.72
N LEU A 110 -9.48 4.15 8.55
CA LEU A 110 -8.17 4.75 8.37
C LEU A 110 -8.25 6.10 7.65
N ASN A 111 -7.18 6.89 7.72
CA ASN A 111 -7.16 8.19 7.06
C ASN A 111 -7.05 8.06 5.53
N LYS A 112 -7.55 9.07 4.81
CA LYS A 112 -7.57 9.10 3.34
C LYS A 112 -6.21 8.84 2.72
N GLY A 113 -5.14 9.38 3.29
CA GLY A 113 -3.79 9.21 2.75
C GLY A 113 -3.33 7.76 2.74
N GLU A 114 -3.58 7.02 3.81
CA GLU A 114 -3.24 5.60 3.94
C GLU A 114 -4.02 4.71 2.97
N CYS A 115 -5.32 4.94 2.86
CA CYS A 115 -6.18 4.15 1.98
C CYS A 115 -5.81 4.33 0.51
N TYR A 116 -5.57 5.57 0.08
CA TYR A 116 -5.17 5.84 -1.29
C TYR A 116 -3.76 5.33 -1.57
N ALA A 117 -2.84 5.48 -0.62
CA ALA A 117 -1.51 4.89 -0.75
C ALA A 117 -1.54 3.38 -1.01
N GLU A 118 -2.52 2.64 -0.46
CA GLU A 118 -2.63 1.18 -0.65
C GLU A 118 -3.47 0.79 -1.88
N PHE A 119 -4.66 1.39 -2.01
CA PHE A 119 -5.72 0.90 -2.88
C PHE A 119 -6.01 1.77 -4.11
N ALA A 120 -5.37 2.93 -4.25
CA ALA A 120 -5.58 3.77 -5.42
C ALA A 120 -5.31 3.01 -6.72
N SER A 121 -6.13 3.33 -7.73
CA SER A 121 -6.11 2.65 -9.02
C SER A 121 -5.52 3.50 -10.15
N SER A 122 -5.46 4.82 -9.94
CA SER A 122 -5.02 5.81 -10.93
C SER A 122 -4.10 6.87 -10.30
N LEU A 123 -3.31 7.54 -11.13
CA LEU A 123 -2.42 8.61 -10.66
C LEU A 123 -3.23 9.84 -10.24
N GLU A 124 -4.36 10.09 -10.90
CA GLU A 124 -5.29 11.19 -10.66
C GLU A 124 -5.86 11.15 -9.24
N GLU A 125 -6.25 9.96 -8.78
CA GLU A 125 -6.67 9.73 -7.39
C GLU A 125 -5.58 10.17 -6.40
N CYS A 126 -4.32 9.81 -6.66
CA CYS A 126 -3.18 10.19 -5.82
C CYS A 126 -2.90 11.70 -5.85
N LYS A 127 -3.02 12.34 -7.02
CA LYS A 127 -2.78 13.80 -7.19
C LYS A 127 -3.70 14.65 -6.33
N SER A 128 -4.89 14.15 -6.00
CA SER A 128 -5.88 14.83 -5.16
C SER A 128 -5.53 14.87 -3.66
N LEU A 129 -4.47 14.17 -3.23
CA LEU A 129 -4.07 14.11 -1.83
C LEU A 129 -3.35 15.38 -1.38
N LYS A 130 -3.83 15.97 -0.28
CA LYS A 130 -3.23 17.18 0.32
C LYS A 130 -1.89 16.91 1.02
N SER A 131 -1.74 15.75 1.65
CA SER A 131 -0.50 15.36 2.30
C SER A 131 0.54 14.95 1.26
N LEU A 132 1.66 15.66 1.20
CA LEU A 132 2.75 15.38 0.27
C LEU A 132 3.31 13.96 0.46
N PHE A 133 3.45 13.53 1.72
CA PHE A 133 3.94 12.19 2.04
C PHE A 133 3.05 11.10 1.46
N PHE A 134 1.73 11.20 1.68
CA PHE A 134 0.79 10.20 1.16
C PHE A 134 0.61 10.31 -0.36
N LYS A 135 0.66 11.52 -0.91
CA LYS A 135 0.65 11.76 -2.36
C LYS A 135 1.79 11.02 -3.04
N ASP A 136 3.03 11.25 -2.61
CA ASP A 136 4.19 10.61 -3.24
C ASP A 136 4.22 9.09 -3.03
N LEU A 137 3.81 8.60 -1.85
CA LEU A 137 3.68 7.16 -1.60
C LEU A 137 2.64 6.51 -2.52
N CYS A 138 1.49 7.16 -2.71
CA CYS A 138 0.44 6.71 -3.60
C CYS A 138 0.91 6.71 -5.06
N LEU A 139 1.49 7.82 -5.53
CA LEU A 139 2.03 7.97 -6.87
C LEU A 139 3.08 6.89 -7.17
N GLU A 140 4.03 6.66 -6.27
CA GLU A 140 5.07 5.63 -6.43
C GLU A 140 4.44 4.24 -6.63
N ARG A 141 3.48 3.86 -5.79
CA ARG A 141 2.85 2.54 -5.84
C ARG A 141 1.99 2.34 -7.08
N VAL A 142 1.20 3.34 -7.46
CA VAL A 142 0.40 3.29 -8.68
C VAL A 142 1.30 3.28 -9.92
N ALA A 143 2.32 4.15 -9.96
CA ALA A 143 3.30 4.18 -11.04
C ALA A 143 3.97 2.81 -11.23
N LYS A 144 4.45 2.16 -10.16
CA LYS A 144 5.03 0.81 -10.24
C LYS A 144 4.06 -0.24 -10.81
N LYS A 145 2.78 -0.20 -10.44
CA LYS A 145 1.75 -1.09 -11.02
C LYS A 145 1.57 -0.86 -12.53
N LEU A 146 1.63 0.41 -12.97
CA LEU A 146 1.51 0.79 -14.38
C LEU A 146 2.78 0.46 -15.18
N LEU A 147 3.96 0.74 -14.61
CA LEU A 147 5.29 0.46 -15.18
C LEU A 147 5.51 -1.01 -15.48
N ALA A 148 4.94 -1.91 -14.66
CA ALA A 148 4.98 -3.35 -14.91
C ALA A 148 4.33 -3.75 -16.24
N LYS A 149 3.40 -2.93 -16.78
CA LYS A 149 2.74 -3.15 -18.06
C LYS A 149 3.36 -2.31 -19.17
N ASN A 150 3.62 -1.04 -18.87
CA ASN A 150 4.21 -0.09 -19.81
C ASN A 150 5.31 0.73 -19.10
N PRO A 151 6.60 0.42 -19.34
CA PRO A 151 7.72 1.02 -18.60
C PRO A 151 8.03 2.45 -19.08
N ASP A 152 7.07 3.36 -19.00
CA ASP A 152 7.25 4.79 -19.25
C ASP A 152 7.69 5.52 -17.97
N ALA A 153 8.96 5.94 -17.92
CA ALA A 153 9.55 6.63 -16.78
C ALA A 153 8.82 7.93 -16.40
N LYS A 154 8.07 8.55 -17.32
CA LYS A 154 7.29 9.77 -17.05
C LYS A 154 6.21 9.55 -15.98
N LEU A 155 5.80 8.30 -15.74
CA LEU A 155 4.89 7.96 -14.65
C LEU A 155 5.45 8.31 -13.26
N CYS A 156 6.77 8.53 -13.14
CA CYS A 156 7.45 8.93 -11.91
C CYS A 156 7.64 10.45 -11.76
N ASP A 157 7.24 11.26 -12.74
CA ASP A 157 7.61 12.69 -12.79
C ASP A 157 6.98 13.52 -11.67
N ASP A 158 5.73 13.21 -11.33
CA ASP A 158 4.94 13.92 -10.33
C ASP A 158 5.34 13.59 -8.88
N ILE A 159 6.25 12.63 -8.67
CA ILE A 159 6.77 12.26 -7.35
C ILE A 159 7.81 13.29 -6.93
N THR A 160 7.57 13.98 -5.81
CA THR A 160 8.45 15.08 -5.37
C THR A 160 9.59 14.64 -4.46
N SER A 161 9.36 13.61 -3.65
CA SER A 161 10.36 13.01 -2.76
C SER A 161 11.49 12.38 -3.59
N PRO A 162 12.75 12.84 -3.45
CA PRO A 162 13.87 12.32 -4.24
C PRO A 162 14.06 10.81 -4.06
N MET A 163 13.94 10.31 -2.83
CA MET A 163 14.08 8.90 -2.51
C MET A 163 12.98 8.05 -3.19
N ARG A 164 11.73 8.50 -3.17
CA ARG A 164 10.61 7.77 -3.81
C ARG A 164 10.68 7.87 -5.33
N LYS A 165 11.07 9.02 -5.86
CA LYS A 165 11.29 9.20 -7.31
C LYS A 165 12.39 8.28 -7.80
N ALA A 166 13.52 8.20 -7.09
CA ALA A 166 14.60 7.27 -7.41
C ALA A 166 14.15 5.80 -7.34
N SER A 167 13.37 5.42 -6.32
CA SER A 167 12.76 4.10 -6.19
C SER A 167 11.82 3.77 -7.36
N CYS A 168 11.00 4.73 -7.81
CA CYS A 168 10.11 4.57 -8.96
C CYS A 168 10.89 4.42 -10.27
N LEU A 169 11.87 5.30 -10.52
CA LEU A 169 12.70 5.29 -11.72
C LEU A 169 13.59 4.04 -11.80
N THR A 170 14.10 3.55 -10.66
CA THR A 170 14.83 2.28 -10.58
C THR A 170 13.95 1.11 -11.05
N PHE A 171 12.69 1.09 -10.63
CA PHE A 171 11.73 0.09 -11.10
C PHE A 171 11.40 0.26 -12.58
N ALA A 172 11.27 1.49 -13.07
CA ALA A 172 11.05 1.76 -14.49
C ALA A 172 12.22 1.24 -15.33
N ALA A 173 13.46 1.54 -14.93
CA ALA A 173 14.68 1.07 -15.59
C ALA A 173 14.75 -0.46 -15.62
N SER A 174 14.48 -1.14 -14.50
CA SER A 174 14.53 -2.61 -14.46
C SER A 174 13.49 -3.27 -15.38
N LYS A 175 12.30 -2.69 -15.54
CA LYS A 175 11.30 -3.19 -16.49
C LYS A 175 11.61 -2.82 -17.94
N LEU A 176 12.18 -1.64 -18.17
CA LEU A 176 12.60 -1.20 -19.51
C LEU A 176 13.80 -2.00 -20.04
N ALA A 177 14.69 -2.47 -19.17
CA ALA A 177 15.93 -3.15 -19.54
C ALA A 177 15.72 -4.31 -20.54
N SER A 178 14.65 -5.09 -20.35
CA SER A 178 14.28 -6.21 -21.23
C SER A 178 13.91 -5.82 -22.67
N LYS A 179 13.61 -4.53 -22.91
CA LYS A 179 13.22 -3.98 -24.20
C LYS A 179 14.29 -3.06 -24.78
N ASP A 180 14.90 -2.24 -23.94
CA ASP A 180 15.94 -1.29 -24.31
C ASP A 180 16.88 -1.07 -23.12
N LEU A 181 17.98 -1.83 -23.11
CA LEU A 181 18.98 -1.77 -22.06
C LEU A 181 19.67 -0.40 -21.99
N ASN A 182 19.91 0.23 -23.14
CA ASN A 182 20.58 1.53 -23.22
C ASN A 182 19.70 2.63 -22.62
N ALA A 183 18.42 2.68 -23.01
CA ALA A 183 17.48 3.64 -22.43
C ALA A 183 17.29 3.41 -20.93
N ALA A 184 17.22 2.15 -20.48
CA ALA A 184 17.14 1.81 -19.07
C ALA A 184 18.39 2.28 -18.29
N GLU A 185 19.58 2.10 -18.86
CA GLU A 185 20.82 2.61 -18.27
C GLU A 185 20.80 4.14 -18.14
N GLN A 186 20.34 4.85 -19.17
CA GLN A 186 20.21 6.32 -19.13
C GLN A 186 19.26 6.77 -18.01
N ILE A 187 18.19 6.04 -17.74
CA ILE A 187 17.33 6.31 -16.58
C ILE A 187 18.14 6.21 -15.29
N CYS A 188 18.92 5.14 -15.09
CA CYS A 188 19.75 5.00 -13.90
C CYS A 188 20.79 6.12 -13.77
N LEU A 189 21.43 6.51 -14.88
CA LEU A 189 22.42 7.59 -14.89
C LEU A 189 21.82 8.97 -14.62
N SER A 190 20.51 9.15 -14.86
CA SER A 190 19.80 10.40 -14.52
C SER A 190 19.52 10.58 -13.02
N LEU A 191 19.70 9.52 -12.22
CA LEU A 191 19.50 9.57 -10.78
C LEU A 191 20.66 10.26 -10.05
N PRO A 192 20.43 10.80 -8.84
CA PRO A 192 21.52 11.20 -7.96
C PRO A 192 22.51 10.05 -7.77
N LEU A 193 23.82 10.37 -7.75
CA LEU A 193 24.93 9.40 -7.74
C LEU A 193 24.72 8.24 -6.76
N MET A 194 24.22 8.52 -5.56
CA MET A 194 23.97 7.53 -4.50
C MET A 194 22.95 6.43 -4.87
N TYR A 195 22.14 6.61 -5.90
CA TYR A 195 21.14 5.65 -6.36
C TYR A 195 21.51 4.92 -7.65
N VAL A 196 22.52 5.41 -8.38
CA VAL A 196 22.89 4.89 -9.70
C VAL A 196 23.26 3.41 -9.63
N GLU A 197 24.13 3.05 -8.68
CA GLU A 197 24.60 1.67 -8.53
C GLU A 197 23.47 0.71 -8.13
N ASN A 198 22.61 1.14 -7.19
CA ASN A 198 21.45 0.35 -6.79
C ASN A 198 20.47 0.16 -7.95
N CYS A 199 20.31 1.18 -8.80
CA CYS A 199 19.48 1.09 -9.99
C CYS A 199 20.01 0.06 -11.00
N MET A 200 21.31 0.15 -11.33
CA MET A 200 21.96 -0.80 -12.24
C MET A 200 21.97 -2.22 -11.68
N LEU A 201 22.26 -2.39 -10.38
CA LEU A 201 22.23 -3.70 -9.73
C LEU A 201 20.81 -4.30 -9.74
N GLN A 202 19.77 -3.48 -9.53
CA GLN A 202 18.38 -3.94 -9.64
C GLN A 202 18.03 -4.39 -11.07
N MET A 203 18.54 -3.72 -12.11
CA MET A 203 18.36 -4.17 -13.49
C MET A 203 18.95 -5.57 -13.70
N VAL A 204 20.16 -5.82 -13.17
CA VAL A 204 20.84 -7.12 -13.25
C VAL A 204 20.04 -8.19 -12.51
N LYS A 205 19.60 -7.90 -11.29
CA LYS A 205 18.80 -8.83 -10.47
C LYS A 205 17.48 -9.24 -11.13
N GLU A 206 16.79 -8.30 -11.77
CA GLU A 206 15.50 -8.56 -12.41
C GLU A 206 15.63 -9.20 -13.79
N ASN A 207 16.81 -9.08 -14.43
CA ASN A 207 17.05 -9.54 -15.80
C ASN A 207 18.38 -10.30 -15.96
N PRO A 208 18.71 -11.29 -15.11
CA PRO A 208 20.04 -11.92 -15.09
C PRO A 208 20.38 -12.68 -16.39
N LYS A 209 19.36 -13.03 -17.18
CA LYS A 209 19.48 -13.76 -18.44
C LYS A 209 19.46 -12.86 -19.69
N LEU A 210 19.33 -11.55 -19.52
CA LEU A 210 19.27 -10.63 -20.65
C LEU A 210 20.64 -10.56 -21.34
N GLU A 211 20.64 -10.73 -22.66
CA GLU A 211 21.83 -10.60 -23.48
C GLU A 211 22.43 -9.19 -23.29
N ASN A 212 23.71 -9.13 -22.93
CA ASN A 212 24.47 -7.91 -22.61
C ASN A 212 24.22 -7.26 -21.24
N ILE A 213 23.41 -7.84 -20.34
CA ILE A 213 23.24 -7.29 -18.98
C ILE A 213 24.56 -7.25 -18.18
N SER A 214 25.50 -8.14 -18.52
CA SER A 214 26.87 -8.18 -17.96
C SER A 214 27.70 -6.95 -18.26
N SER A 215 27.34 -6.17 -19.28
CA SER A 215 27.99 -4.89 -19.58
C SER A 215 27.82 -3.84 -18.47
N LEU A 216 26.86 -4.04 -17.55
CA LEU A 216 26.65 -3.17 -16.41
C LEU A 216 27.64 -3.45 -15.27
N CYS A 217 28.12 -4.68 -15.08
CA CYS A 217 28.97 -5.03 -13.93
C CYS A 217 30.27 -4.20 -13.83
N PRO A 218 30.99 -3.93 -14.94
CA PRO A 218 32.19 -3.10 -14.89
C PRO A 218 31.95 -1.63 -14.49
N LYS A 219 30.69 -1.16 -14.54
CA LYS A 219 30.29 0.21 -14.19
C LYS A 219 29.98 0.39 -12.71
N LEU A 220 29.92 -0.70 -11.95
CA LEU A 220 29.64 -0.72 -10.51
C LEU A 220 30.93 -0.61 -9.70
N ASN A 221 30.83 -0.13 -8.45
CA ASN A 221 31.93 -0.23 -7.50
C ASN A 221 32.39 -1.69 -7.29
N LYS A 222 33.53 -1.84 -6.60
CA LYS A 222 34.18 -3.13 -6.36
C LYS A 222 33.22 -4.20 -5.78
N GLU A 223 32.41 -3.85 -4.80
CA GLU A 223 31.52 -4.79 -4.10
C GLU A 223 30.32 -5.15 -4.97
N ASN A 224 29.64 -4.15 -5.51
CA ASN A 224 28.48 -4.32 -6.39
C ASN A 224 28.85 -5.03 -7.70
N LYS A 225 30.09 -4.86 -8.19
CA LYS A 225 30.63 -5.63 -9.31
C LYS A 225 30.71 -7.12 -8.99
N ILE A 226 31.21 -7.49 -7.81
CA ILE A 226 31.27 -8.90 -7.37
C ILE A 226 29.85 -9.49 -7.29
N ILE A 227 28.89 -8.74 -6.71
CA ILE A 227 27.50 -9.17 -6.63
C ILE A 227 26.90 -9.36 -8.03
N CYS A 228 27.14 -8.41 -8.94
CA CYS A 228 26.69 -8.48 -10.33
C CYS A 228 27.25 -9.71 -11.06
N GLU A 229 28.55 -9.97 -10.94
CA GLU A 229 29.20 -11.15 -11.52
C GLU A 229 28.60 -12.45 -10.98
N ALA A 230 28.37 -12.53 -9.65
CA ALA A 230 27.76 -13.69 -9.00
C ALA A 230 26.34 -13.98 -9.50
N ILE A 231 25.51 -12.93 -9.67
CA ILE A 231 24.15 -13.04 -10.20
C ILE A 231 24.18 -13.57 -11.63
N ILE A 232 25.04 -13.01 -12.49
CA ILE A 232 25.08 -13.36 -13.91
C ILE A 232 25.61 -14.77 -14.11
N SER A 233 26.65 -15.17 -13.38
CA SER A 233 27.20 -16.52 -13.46
C SER A 233 26.37 -17.56 -12.71
N HIS A 234 25.36 -17.13 -11.95
CA HIS A 234 24.58 -17.98 -11.04
C HIS A 234 25.48 -18.78 -10.07
N ASP A 235 26.60 -18.19 -9.62
CA ASP A 235 27.59 -18.85 -8.76
C ASP A 235 27.71 -18.15 -7.41
N PRO A 236 27.10 -18.70 -6.33
CA PRO A 236 27.18 -18.10 -5.00
C PRO A 236 28.59 -18.13 -4.40
N LYS A 237 29.53 -18.93 -4.95
CA LYS A 237 30.93 -18.94 -4.47
C LYS A 237 31.65 -17.64 -4.80
N ILE A 238 31.22 -16.89 -5.81
CA ILE A 238 31.79 -15.58 -6.14
C ILE A 238 31.57 -14.59 -4.99
N CYS A 239 30.48 -14.74 -4.23
CA CYS A 239 30.17 -13.90 -3.07
C CYS A 239 31.23 -13.98 -1.96
N GLU A 240 31.98 -15.08 -1.85
CA GLU A 240 33.05 -15.25 -0.86
C GLU A 240 34.25 -14.30 -1.08
N LYS A 241 34.29 -13.58 -2.22
CA LYS A 241 35.27 -12.52 -2.48
C LYS A 241 34.96 -11.20 -1.75
N LEU A 242 33.80 -11.10 -1.12
CA LEU A 242 33.41 -9.96 -0.30
C LEU A 242 34.03 -10.09 1.10
N ASN A 243 34.31 -8.95 1.74
CA ASN A 243 34.99 -8.92 3.05
C ASN A 243 34.02 -8.86 4.24
N ASP A 244 32.76 -8.48 3.98
CA ASP A 244 31.74 -8.27 5.01
C ASP A 244 30.72 -9.41 4.99
N SER A 245 30.44 -10.00 6.14
CA SER A 245 29.54 -11.17 6.24
C SER A 245 28.10 -10.85 5.86
N GLN A 246 27.60 -9.66 6.17
CA GLN A 246 26.25 -9.25 5.77
C GLN A 246 26.16 -9.07 4.26
N MET A 247 27.22 -8.54 3.63
CA MET A 247 27.31 -8.42 2.18
C MET A 247 27.44 -9.78 1.48
N ILE A 248 28.15 -10.75 2.07
CA ILE A 248 28.19 -12.13 1.59
C ILE A 248 26.78 -12.73 1.59
N ASP A 249 26.06 -12.61 2.71
CA ASP A 249 24.69 -13.13 2.85
C ASP A 249 23.72 -12.43 1.87
N TYR A 250 23.84 -11.12 1.73
CA TYR A 250 23.09 -10.35 0.74
C TYR A 250 23.36 -10.82 -0.69
N CYS A 251 24.64 -10.98 -1.06
CA CYS A 251 25.04 -11.47 -2.37
C CYS A 251 24.45 -12.86 -2.65
N LYS A 252 24.59 -13.80 -1.73
CA LYS A 252 24.03 -15.16 -1.85
C LYS A 252 22.52 -15.14 -2.00
N SER A 253 21.82 -14.27 -1.25
CA SER A 253 20.37 -14.09 -1.37
C SER A 253 19.95 -13.59 -2.76
N CYS A 254 20.81 -12.80 -3.43
CA CYS A 254 20.55 -12.31 -4.78
C CYS A 254 20.79 -13.37 -5.87
N VAL A 255 21.69 -14.34 -5.64
CA VAL A 255 21.97 -15.43 -6.60
C VAL A 255 20.89 -16.53 -6.54
N GLY A 256 20.30 -16.76 -5.36
CA GLY A 256 19.30 -17.82 -5.13
C GLY A 256 17.84 -17.42 -5.34
N ALA A 257 17.55 -16.19 -5.78
CA ALA A 257 16.22 -15.68 -6.08
C ALA A 257 15.88 -15.81 -7.57
#